data_AF-A0A8C9M459-F1
#
_entry.id   AF-A0A8C9M459-F1
#
_cell.length_a   1.000
_cell.length_b   1.000
_cell.length_c   1.000
_cell.angle_alpha   90.00
_cell.angle_beta   90.00
_cell.angle_gamma   90.00
#
_symmetry.space_group_name_H-M   'P 1'
#
loop_
_entity.id
_entity.type
_entity.pdbx_description
1 polymer ?
#
loop_
_entity_poly.entity_id
_entity_poly.type
_entity_poly.pdbx_seq_one_letter_code
_entity_poly.pdbx_strand_id
1 'polypeptide(L)'
;ITLNGEEVVLHLQKSKHLLGPDYTETYYSPGGEKITTSPQNMEHCYYKGHILNEKDSVASISTCDGLRGYFAYHDQRYMIKPLKSTDQEEHAVITYNQEELDLANHTCGVRSVGRKQGHIRTSRSLNSPEQEDFLQAEKYIDLFLVLDNAFYNTYKGNLTLIRSFLFDVMNLLNVIYKTIDVQVALVGMEIWSDADKIKVVPNTGATFNNFLNWHRSNLEKMKIHDHAQLLSGIDFTNRRVGMAATNSLCSPSSVAVIEAKKKNSVSLVGVMSHELGHVLGMPDVPYYTKCPSGSCVMNQYLSSKFPKDFSTSCRAHFEKYILSQKPKCLLQAPIPKNIITKPVCGNQLLEVGEDCDCGPPKKCSNPCCEAMTCKLKSEADCRGATLNHIIQ
;
A
#
# COMPACT_ATOMS: atom_id res chain seq x y z
N ILE A 1 -2.52 17.45 -22.62
CA ILE A 1 -1.26 16.92 -23.19
C ILE A 1 -1.54 16.54 -24.63
N THR A 2 -0.77 17.02 -25.61
CA THR A 2 -1.00 16.65 -27.02
C THR A 2 -0.14 15.45 -27.38
N LEU A 3 -0.76 14.33 -27.75
CA LEU A 3 -0.10 13.09 -28.17
C LEU A 3 -0.49 12.78 -29.61
N ASN A 4 0.48 12.68 -30.52
CA ASN A 4 0.24 12.36 -31.93
C ASN A 4 -0.82 13.25 -32.61
N GLY A 5 -0.98 14.50 -32.18
CA GLY A 5 -1.98 15.44 -32.68
C GLY A 5 -3.33 15.40 -31.96
N GLU A 6 -3.54 14.46 -31.03
CA GLU A 6 -4.74 14.37 -30.20
C GLU A 6 -4.54 15.02 -28.84
N GLU A 7 -5.54 15.77 -28.37
CA GLU A 7 -5.52 16.33 -27.03
C GLU A 7 -6.01 15.30 -26.01
N VAL A 8 -5.12 14.97 -25.06
CA VAL A 8 -5.40 14.09 -23.93
C VAL A 8 -5.53 14.92 -22.66
N VAL A 9 -6.69 14.83 -22.01
CA VAL A 9 -7.00 15.53 -20.76
C VAL A 9 -6.97 14.54 -19.60
N LEU A 10 -6.13 14.82 -18.60
CA LEU A 10 -6.05 14.02 -17.38
C LEU A 10 -7.04 14.56 -16.34
N HIS A 11 -7.95 13.71 -15.89
CA HIS A 11 -8.82 14.00 -14.75
C HIS A 11 -8.18 13.44 -13.48
N LEU A 12 -7.68 14.34 -12.63
CA LEU A 12 -6.84 14.01 -11.48
C LEU A 12 -7.54 14.34 -10.16
N GLN A 13 -7.43 13.42 -9.21
CA GLN A 13 -7.79 13.63 -7.81
C GLN A 13 -6.55 13.52 -6.94
N LYS A 14 -6.49 14.38 -5.92
CA LYS A 14 -5.43 14.39 -4.92
C LYS A 14 -5.41 13.05 -4.18
N SER A 15 -4.25 12.39 -4.15
CA SER A 15 -4.08 11.13 -3.42
C SER A 15 -4.17 11.39 -1.93
N LYS A 16 -5.18 10.80 -1.29
CA LYS A 16 -5.35 10.82 0.17
C LYS A 16 -4.53 9.68 0.80
N HIS A 17 -4.09 9.86 2.04
CA HIS A 17 -3.44 8.84 2.87
C HIS A 17 -2.27 8.09 2.19
N LEU A 18 -1.50 8.77 1.32
CA LEU A 18 -0.28 8.19 0.76
C LEU A 18 0.74 7.87 1.87
N LEU A 19 0.80 8.78 2.84
CA LEU A 19 1.61 8.66 4.05
C LEU A 19 0.68 8.45 5.25
N GLY A 20 1.12 7.59 6.16
CA GLY A 20 0.46 7.39 7.43
C GLY A 20 0.71 8.53 8.43
N PRO A 21 -0.08 8.61 9.50
CA PRO A 21 0.10 9.51 10.63
C PRO A 21 1.49 9.35 11.25
N ASP A 22 2.08 10.47 11.60
CA ASP A 22 3.41 10.52 12.22
C ASP A 22 4.45 9.75 11.37
N TYR A 23 4.36 9.81 10.04
CA TYR A 23 5.31 9.16 9.13
C TYR A 23 6.76 9.53 9.50
N THR A 24 7.63 8.51 9.52
CA THR A 24 9.03 8.66 9.92
C THR A 24 9.99 8.06 8.91
N GLU A 25 11.13 8.71 8.74
CA GLU A 25 12.25 8.23 7.95
C GLU A 25 13.43 7.99 8.88
N THR A 26 14.02 6.81 8.82
CA THR A 26 15.21 6.45 9.59
C THR A 26 16.37 6.21 8.64
N TYR A 27 17.51 6.82 8.93
CA TYR A 27 18.80 6.54 8.29
C TYR A 27 19.90 6.52 9.37
N TYR A 28 21.11 6.18 8.98
CA TYR A 28 22.24 6.00 9.89
C TYR A 28 23.42 6.90 9.52
N SER A 29 24.05 7.49 10.54
CA SER A 29 25.31 8.22 10.37
C SER A 29 26.44 7.27 9.96
N PRO A 30 27.58 7.76 9.43
CA PRO A 30 28.74 6.92 9.15
C PRO A 30 29.27 6.15 10.38
N GLY A 31 29.00 6.64 11.59
CA GLY A 31 29.32 5.97 12.85
C GLY A 31 28.28 4.93 13.30
N GLY A 32 27.22 4.69 12.51
CA GLY A 32 26.14 3.75 12.81
C GLY A 32 25.07 4.29 13.76
N GLU A 33 25.07 5.59 14.06
CA GLU A 33 24.04 6.19 14.91
C GLU A 33 22.71 6.29 14.14
N LYS A 34 21.62 5.84 14.76
CA LYS A 34 20.28 5.90 14.19
C LYS A 34 19.74 7.33 14.24
N ILE A 35 19.42 7.89 13.09
CA ILE A 35 18.80 9.22 12.92
C ILE A 35 17.40 9.02 12.37
N THR A 36 16.38 9.44 13.14
CA THR A 36 14.98 9.39 12.71
C THR A 36 14.44 10.80 12.55
N THR A 37 13.89 11.09 11.38
CA THR A 37 13.23 12.36 11.07
C THR A 37 11.76 12.12 10.78
N SER A 38 10.93 13.12 11.05
CA SER A 38 9.55 13.17 10.58
C SER A 38 9.42 14.41 9.71
N PRO A 39 9.37 14.26 8.38
CA PRO A 39 9.25 15.41 7.50
C PRO A 39 7.90 16.10 7.73
N GLN A 40 7.93 17.27 8.35
CA GLN A 40 6.75 18.10 8.57
C GLN A 40 6.27 18.70 7.24
N ASN A 41 4.96 18.83 7.06
CA ASN A 41 4.34 19.50 5.91
C ASN A 41 4.74 18.91 4.55
N MET A 42 4.65 17.58 4.40
CA MET A 42 4.58 17.01 3.05
C MET A 42 3.24 17.38 2.43
N GLU A 43 3.22 18.54 1.76
CA GLU A 43 2.10 18.96 0.94
C GLU A 43 1.71 17.82 -0.01
N HIS A 44 0.42 17.52 -0.05
CA HIS A 44 -0.12 16.43 -0.85
C HIS A 44 -0.04 16.78 -2.37
N CYS A 45 1.15 16.76 -2.94
CA CYS A 45 1.41 17.07 -4.35
C CYS A 45 1.28 15.84 -5.27
N TYR A 46 0.76 14.73 -4.74
CA TYR A 46 0.50 13.48 -5.45
C TYR A 46 -0.96 13.34 -5.85
N TYR A 47 -1.19 12.86 -7.06
CA TYR A 47 -2.49 12.74 -7.68
C TYR A 47 -2.62 11.40 -8.39
N LYS A 48 -3.84 10.87 -8.38
CA LYS A 48 -4.25 9.69 -9.15
C LYS A 48 -5.45 10.04 -10.01
N GLY A 49 -5.60 9.36 -11.14
CA GLY A 49 -6.67 9.70 -12.06
C GLY A 49 -6.71 8.82 -13.29
N HIS A 50 -7.40 9.33 -14.30
CA HIS A 50 -7.61 8.69 -15.59
C HIS A 50 -7.63 9.73 -16.71
N ILE A 51 -7.58 9.26 -17.94
CA ILE A 51 -7.79 10.09 -19.13
C ILE A 51 -9.28 10.25 -19.34
N LEU A 52 -9.72 11.48 -19.57
CA LEU A 52 -11.13 11.81 -19.82
C LEU A 52 -11.65 10.99 -21.01
N ASN A 53 -12.83 10.39 -20.85
CA ASN A 53 -13.51 9.55 -21.85
C ASN A 53 -12.79 8.24 -22.24
N GLU A 54 -11.67 7.90 -21.61
CA GLU A 54 -10.96 6.63 -21.86
C GLU A 54 -11.14 5.68 -20.68
N LYS A 55 -11.92 4.63 -20.90
CA LYS A 55 -12.13 3.56 -19.91
C LYS A 55 -10.82 2.80 -19.68
N ASP A 56 -10.57 2.35 -18.45
CA ASP A 56 -9.38 1.59 -18.08
C ASP A 56 -8.02 2.30 -18.26
N SER A 57 -8.05 3.63 -18.44
CA SER A 57 -6.88 4.48 -18.40
C SER A 57 -6.46 4.77 -16.95
N VAL A 58 -5.15 4.94 -16.76
CA VAL A 58 -4.55 5.18 -15.45
C VAL A 58 -3.61 6.37 -15.57
N ALA A 59 -3.67 7.26 -14.58
CA ALA A 59 -2.72 8.33 -14.37
C ALA A 59 -2.27 8.39 -12.91
N SER A 60 -0.96 8.58 -12.70
CA SER A 60 -0.31 8.78 -11.41
C SER A 60 0.68 9.91 -11.56
N ILE A 61 0.37 11.07 -10.98
CA ILE A 61 1.06 12.34 -11.23
C ILE A 61 1.56 12.93 -9.91
N SER A 62 2.77 13.48 -9.93
CA SER A 62 3.37 14.27 -8.87
C SER A 62 3.64 15.68 -9.39
N THR A 63 3.41 16.66 -8.52
CA THR A 63 3.70 18.09 -8.72
C THR A 63 4.69 18.63 -7.70
N CYS A 64 5.33 17.76 -6.92
CA CYS A 64 6.15 18.14 -5.76
C CYS A 64 7.44 18.87 -6.13
N ASP A 65 8.04 18.49 -7.26
CA ASP A 65 9.25 19.09 -7.81
C ASP A 65 9.10 19.05 -9.35
N GLY A 66 8.22 19.91 -9.85
CA GLY A 66 7.74 19.90 -11.23
C GLY A 66 6.74 18.78 -11.53
N LEU A 67 6.12 18.88 -12.71
CA LEU A 67 5.19 17.86 -13.21
C LEU A 67 5.96 16.61 -13.64
N ARG A 68 5.74 15.51 -12.92
CA ARG A 68 6.24 14.18 -13.26
C ARG A 68 5.15 13.14 -13.06
N GLY A 69 5.28 12.00 -13.71
CA GLY A 69 4.34 10.91 -13.45
C GLY A 69 4.16 9.96 -14.62
N TYR A 70 3.30 8.98 -14.41
CA TYR A 70 3.01 7.91 -15.33
C TYR A 70 1.56 7.99 -15.78
N PHE A 71 1.29 7.75 -17.06
CA PHE A 71 -0.05 7.46 -17.53
C PHE A 71 -0.04 6.46 -18.69
N ALA A 72 -1.16 5.77 -18.88
CA ALA A 72 -1.37 4.81 -19.95
C ALA A 72 -2.54 5.23 -20.83
N TYR A 73 -2.34 5.23 -22.14
CA TYR A 73 -3.33 5.58 -23.17
C TYR A 73 -3.21 4.58 -24.34
N HIS A 74 -4.31 3.94 -24.72
CA HIS A 74 -4.38 2.95 -25.81
C HIS A 74 -3.19 1.95 -25.83
N ASP A 75 -2.95 1.27 -24.70
CA ASP A 75 -1.83 0.33 -24.46
C ASP A 75 -0.41 0.91 -24.57
N GLN A 76 -0.27 2.17 -24.96
CA GLN A 76 0.97 2.91 -24.90
C GLN A 76 1.15 3.53 -23.52
N ARG A 77 2.39 3.45 -23.05
CA ARG A 77 2.80 3.94 -21.74
C ARG A 77 3.57 5.24 -21.92
N TYR A 78 3.31 6.21 -21.06
CA TYR A 78 3.96 7.50 -21.09
C TYR A 78 4.50 7.88 -19.72
N MET A 79 5.66 8.52 -19.71
CA MET A 79 6.25 9.11 -18.53
C MET A 79 6.43 10.61 -18.77
N ILE A 80 5.92 11.40 -17.83
CA ILE A 80 6.16 12.84 -17.75
C ILE A 80 7.39 13.04 -16.88
N LYS A 81 8.37 13.79 -17.38
CA LYS A 81 9.54 14.19 -16.60
C LYS A 81 9.86 15.66 -16.84
N PRO A 82 10.27 16.41 -15.81
CA PRO A 82 10.78 17.75 -16.00
C PRO A 82 12.13 17.71 -16.72
N LEU A 83 12.37 18.62 -17.66
CA LEU A 83 13.64 18.73 -18.37
C LEU A 83 14.74 19.41 -17.54
N LYS A 84 14.37 20.22 -16.54
CA LYS A 84 15.25 20.81 -15.53
C LYS A 84 14.61 20.77 -14.14
N SER A 85 15.39 21.03 -13.09
CA SER A 85 14.97 20.90 -11.67
C SER A 85 14.05 22.02 -11.14
N THR A 86 13.44 22.84 -12.00
CA THR A 86 12.65 24.02 -11.63
C THR A 86 11.20 23.91 -12.14
N ASP A 87 10.24 24.36 -11.33
CA ASP A 87 8.80 24.12 -11.52
C ASP A 87 8.15 24.85 -12.71
N GLN A 88 8.87 25.75 -13.39
CA GLN A 88 8.33 26.64 -14.43
C GLN A 88 8.81 26.31 -15.85
N GLU A 89 9.45 25.16 -16.06
CA GLU A 89 10.09 24.83 -17.34
C GLU A 89 9.44 23.65 -18.07
N GLU A 90 9.86 23.43 -19.32
CA GLU A 90 9.32 22.44 -20.24
C GLU A 90 9.37 21.01 -19.68
N HIS A 91 8.30 20.23 -19.88
CA HIS A 91 8.22 18.82 -19.53
C HIS A 91 8.31 17.94 -20.77
N ALA A 92 9.07 16.86 -20.68
CA ALA A 92 9.09 15.83 -21.70
C ALA A 92 8.02 14.78 -21.40
N VAL A 93 7.27 14.41 -22.44
CA VAL A 93 6.39 13.23 -22.43
C VAL A 93 7.05 12.16 -23.28
N ILE A 94 7.57 11.13 -22.63
CA ILE A 94 8.39 10.10 -23.28
C ILE A 94 7.58 8.82 -23.35
N THR A 95 7.52 8.20 -24.53
CA THR A 95 6.96 6.86 -24.69
C THR A 95 7.83 5.86 -23.94
N TYR A 96 7.19 5.13 -23.03
CA TYR A 96 7.86 4.11 -22.25
C TYR A 96 7.82 2.77 -22.98
N ASN A 97 8.80 2.59 -23.85
CA ASN A 97 9.09 1.32 -24.51
C ASN A 97 10.29 0.68 -23.82
N GLN A 98 10.11 0.19 -22.58
CA GLN A 98 11.05 -0.81 -22.11
C GLN A 98 10.80 -2.06 -22.96
N GLU A 99 11.88 -2.58 -23.57
CA GLU A 99 11.90 -3.94 -24.10
C GLU A 99 11.14 -4.82 -23.12
N GLU A 100 10.11 -5.52 -23.61
CA GLU A 100 9.42 -6.50 -22.78
C GLU A 100 10.52 -7.40 -22.22
N LEU A 101 10.78 -7.29 -20.90
CA LEU A 101 11.59 -8.27 -20.18
C LEU A 101 11.05 -9.62 -20.66
N ASP A 102 11.91 -10.44 -21.27
CA ASP A 102 11.52 -11.74 -21.83
C ASP A 102 10.51 -12.37 -20.88
N LEU A 103 9.25 -12.50 -21.35
CA LEU A 103 8.04 -12.77 -20.56
C LEU A 103 8.07 -14.12 -19.81
N ALA A 104 9.21 -14.83 -19.87
CA ALA A 104 9.49 -16.13 -19.25
C ALA A 104 10.64 -16.10 -18.23
N ASN A 105 11.25 -14.94 -17.93
CA ASN A 105 12.54 -14.89 -17.22
C ASN A 105 12.52 -14.31 -15.81
N HIS A 106 11.39 -13.89 -15.22
CA HIS A 106 11.37 -13.44 -13.82
C HIS A 106 10.14 -13.96 -13.07
N THR A 107 10.37 -14.61 -11.94
CA THR A 107 9.35 -15.25 -11.10
C THR A 107 9.42 -14.71 -9.66
N CYS A 108 8.39 -15.00 -8.87
CA CYS A 108 8.37 -14.77 -7.43
C CYS A 108 8.61 -16.11 -6.68
N GLY A 109 8.71 -16.02 -5.36
CA GLY A 109 8.63 -17.20 -4.50
C GLY A 109 7.71 -16.95 -3.31
N VAL A 110 7.11 -18.00 -2.76
CA VAL A 110 6.27 -17.89 -1.57
C VAL A 110 6.77 -18.76 -0.44
N ARG A 111 6.57 -18.31 0.80
CA ARG A 111 6.84 -19.09 2.02
C ARG A 111 5.58 -19.16 2.88
N SER A 112 5.19 -20.36 3.25
CA SER A 112 4.15 -20.57 4.27
C SER A 112 4.81 -20.56 5.66
N VAL A 113 4.66 -19.45 6.37
CA VAL A 113 5.34 -19.20 7.67
C VAL A 113 4.38 -19.42 8.87
N GLY A 114 3.14 -19.83 8.63
CA GLY A 114 2.09 -20.05 9.63
C GLY A 114 1.61 -21.51 9.77
N ARG A 115 0.84 -21.78 10.83
CA ARG A 115 0.24 -23.09 11.18
C ARG A 115 -0.43 -23.69 9.94
N LYS A 116 -0.12 -24.96 9.58
CA LYS A 116 -0.82 -25.72 8.53
C LYS A 116 -2.32 -25.49 8.71
N GLN A 117 -3.03 -25.22 7.61
CA GLN A 117 -4.50 -25.16 7.61
C GLN A 117 -5.03 -26.41 8.33
N GLY A 118 -5.43 -26.27 9.59
CA GLY A 118 -6.37 -27.21 10.18
C GLY A 118 -7.63 -27.10 9.34
N HIS A 119 -8.24 -28.24 9.00
CA HIS A 119 -9.44 -28.32 8.16
C HIS A 119 -10.29 -27.06 8.31
N ILE A 120 -10.31 -26.23 7.26
CA ILE A 120 -11.16 -25.06 7.18
C ILE A 120 -12.55 -25.61 7.38
N ARG A 121 -13.14 -25.42 8.56
CA ARG A 121 -14.56 -25.62 8.74
C ARG A 121 -15.18 -24.62 7.78
N THR A 122 -15.66 -25.09 6.65
CA THR A 122 -16.64 -24.39 5.83
C THR A 122 -17.84 -24.20 6.74
N SER A 123 -17.78 -23.12 7.52
CA SER A 123 -18.95 -22.54 8.15
C SER A 123 -19.88 -22.21 6.98
N ARG A 124 -20.79 -23.14 6.67
CA ARG A 124 -22.03 -22.83 5.99
C ARG A 124 -22.77 -21.90 6.93
N SER A 125 -22.47 -20.62 6.84
CA SER A 125 -23.20 -19.58 7.56
C SER A 125 -23.63 -18.59 6.52
N LEU A 126 -24.96 -18.43 6.47
CA LEU A 126 -25.70 -17.43 5.72
C LEU A 126 -24.99 -16.07 5.78
N ASN A 127 -24.99 -15.33 4.67
CA ASN A 127 -24.53 -13.94 4.58
C ASN A 127 -25.10 -13.15 5.76
N SER A 128 -24.28 -12.95 6.80
CA SER A 128 -24.66 -12.08 7.91
C SER A 128 -24.36 -10.64 7.48
N PRO A 129 -25.23 -9.66 7.79
CA PRO A 129 -24.98 -8.25 7.48
C PRO A 129 -23.59 -7.76 7.90
N GLU A 130 -23.09 -8.22 9.04
CA GLU A 130 -21.75 -7.90 9.56
C GLU A 130 -20.58 -8.36 8.65
N GLN A 131 -20.76 -9.43 7.89
CA GLN A 131 -19.76 -9.89 6.90
C GLN A 131 -19.79 -9.03 5.64
N GLU A 132 -20.98 -8.65 5.19
CA GLU A 132 -21.13 -7.74 4.05
C GLU A 132 -20.58 -6.36 4.38
N ASP A 133 -20.87 -5.83 5.58
CA ASP A 133 -20.33 -4.57 6.08
C ASP A 133 -18.79 -4.61 6.15
N PHE A 134 -18.20 -5.71 6.64
CA PHE A 134 -16.74 -5.89 6.68
C PHE A 134 -16.10 -5.94 5.28
N LEU A 135 -16.77 -6.58 4.31
CA LEU A 135 -16.31 -6.64 2.93
C LEU A 135 -16.40 -5.28 2.24
N GLN A 136 -17.44 -4.49 2.54
CA GLN A 136 -17.67 -3.18 1.94
C GLN A 136 -16.87 -2.05 2.61
N ALA A 137 -16.42 -2.24 3.85
CA ALA A 137 -15.57 -1.27 4.53
C ALA A 137 -14.26 -1.04 3.76
N GLU A 138 -13.84 0.23 3.68
CA GLU A 138 -12.52 0.59 3.16
C GLU A 138 -11.43 0.02 4.07
N LYS A 139 -10.45 -0.63 3.46
CA LYS A 139 -9.39 -1.35 4.19
C LYS A 139 -8.10 -0.55 4.07
N TYR A 140 -7.33 -0.50 5.15
CA TYR A 140 -6.08 0.23 5.24
C TYR A 140 -4.93 -0.73 5.57
N ILE A 141 -3.77 -0.51 4.96
CA ILE A 141 -2.55 -1.25 5.25
C ILE A 141 -1.45 -0.25 5.56
N ASP A 142 -0.94 -0.30 6.78
CA ASP A 142 0.25 0.44 7.19
C ASP A 142 1.50 -0.30 6.70
N LEU A 143 2.10 0.20 5.63
CA LEU A 143 3.31 -0.33 5.02
C LEU A 143 4.56 0.30 5.62
N PHE A 144 5.52 -0.54 5.98
CA PHE A 144 6.87 -0.13 6.37
C PHE A 144 7.90 -0.58 5.33
N LEU A 145 8.75 0.33 4.87
CA LEU A 145 9.80 0.01 3.90
C LEU A 145 11.16 -0.10 4.58
N VAL A 146 11.94 -1.10 4.19
CA VAL A 146 13.34 -1.22 4.57
C VAL A 146 14.17 -1.20 3.30
N LEU A 147 15.20 -0.37 3.24
CA LEU A 147 16.08 -0.23 2.08
C LEU A 147 17.47 -0.69 2.48
N ASP A 148 18.00 -1.68 1.76
CA ASP A 148 19.36 -2.15 1.99
C ASP A 148 20.42 -1.13 1.54
N ASN A 149 21.65 -1.34 1.97
CA ASN A 149 22.77 -0.46 1.67
C ASN A 149 23.06 -0.41 0.16
N ALA A 150 22.88 -1.54 -0.55
CA ALA A 150 23.04 -1.59 -1.99
C ALA A 150 22.02 -0.69 -2.72
N PHE A 151 20.78 -0.65 -2.25
CA PHE A 151 19.75 0.25 -2.77
C PHE A 151 20.15 1.71 -2.51
N TYR A 152 20.52 2.04 -1.28
CA TYR A 152 20.98 3.38 -0.90
C TYR A 152 22.14 3.87 -1.79
N ASN A 153 23.13 3.02 -2.05
CA ASN A 153 24.29 3.32 -2.88
C ASN A 153 23.94 3.51 -4.36
N THR A 154 22.88 2.87 -4.86
CA THR A 154 22.39 3.06 -6.24
C THR A 154 21.99 4.52 -6.50
N TYR A 155 21.50 5.21 -5.47
CA TYR A 155 21.14 6.63 -5.51
C TYR A 155 22.25 7.55 -5.01
N LYS A 156 23.49 7.04 -4.89
CA LYS A 156 24.67 7.79 -4.43
C LYS A 156 24.44 8.47 -3.06
N GLY A 157 23.63 7.84 -2.21
CA GLY A 157 23.28 8.35 -0.90
C GLY A 157 22.31 9.54 -0.87
N ASN A 158 21.68 9.89 -2.00
CA ASN A 158 20.74 10.99 -2.05
C ASN A 158 19.35 10.59 -1.50
N LEU A 159 19.15 10.86 -0.21
CA LEU A 159 17.90 10.57 0.51
C LEU A 159 16.68 11.24 -0.12
N THR A 160 16.82 12.46 -0.65
CA THR A 160 15.71 13.18 -1.30
C THR A 160 15.25 12.49 -2.58
N LEU A 161 16.19 12.01 -3.40
CA LEU A 161 15.85 11.26 -4.62
C LEU A 161 15.23 9.90 -4.30
N ILE A 162 15.74 9.19 -3.29
CA ILE A 162 15.15 7.93 -2.80
C ILE A 162 13.71 8.15 -2.36
N ARG A 163 13.47 9.16 -1.52
CA ARG A 163 12.15 9.52 -1.02
C ARG A 163 11.18 9.84 -2.15
N SER A 164 11.57 10.76 -3.04
CA SER A 164 10.78 11.15 -4.20
C SER A 164 10.38 9.94 -5.05
N PHE A 165 11.34 9.06 -5.36
CA PHE A 165 11.12 7.85 -6.13
C PHE A 165 10.16 6.88 -5.45
N LEU A 166 10.34 6.63 -4.15
CA LEU A 166 9.46 5.73 -3.40
C LEU A 166 8.05 6.28 -3.26
N PHE A 167 7.86 7.59 -3.16
CA PHE A 167 6.53 8.18 -3.12
C PHE A 167 5.80 8.06 -4.46
N ASP A 168 6.52 8.21 -5.58
CA ASP A 168 5.97 7.93 -6.91
C ASP A 168 5.51 6.46 -7.03
N VAL A 169 6.30 5.52 -6.48
CA VAL A 169 5.97 4.08 -6.39
C VAL A 169 4.75 3.85 -5.52
N MET A 170 4.67 4.47 -4.34
CA MET A 170 3.52 4.35 -3.43
C MET A 170 2.24 4.91 -4.03
N ASN A 171 2.34 5.97 -4.84
CA ASN A 171 1.17 6.53 -5.52
C ASN A 171 0.63 5.55 -6.56
N LEU A 172 1.52 4.90 -7.32
CA LEU A 172 1.17 3.81 -8.23
C LEU A 172 0.59 2.59 -7.48
N LEU A 173 1.13 2.25 -6.32
CA LEU A 173 0.66 1.12 -5.51
C LEU A 173 -0.81 1.32 -5.12
N ASN A 174 -1.15 2.54 -4.70
CA ASN A 174 -2.52 2.91 -4.35
C ASN A 174 -3.47 2.97 -5.55
N VAL A 175 -2.98 3.14 -6.77
CA VAL A 175 -3.83 2.96 -7.97
C VAL A 175 -4.24 1.50 -8.09
N ILE A 176 -3.30 0.57 -7.91
CA ILE A 176 -3.54 -0.88 -8.03
C ILE A 176 -4.45 -1.38 -6.92
N TYR A 177 -4.13 -1.08 -5.65
CA TYR A 177 -4.87 -1.62 -4.52
C TYR A 177 -6.26 -1.01 -4.34
N LYS A 178 -6.52 0.18 -4.92
CA LYS A 178 -7.86 0.75 -4.93
C LYS A 178 -8.84 -0.08 -5.74
N THR A 179 -8.39 -0.92 -6.69
CA THR A 179 -9.31 -1.79 -7.46
C THR A 179 -9.96 -2.88 -6.62
N ILE A 180 -9.45 -3.14 -5.42
CA ILE A 180 -9.97 -4.09 -4.42
C ILE A 180 -10.32 -3.40 -3.08
N ASP A 181 -10.54 -2.09 -3.10
CA ASP A 181 -10.93 -1.27 -1.94
C ASP A 181 -9.96 -1.35 -0.76
N VAL A 182 -8.66 -1.41 -1.09
CA VAL A 182 -7.55 -1.33 -0.13
C VAL A 182 -6.75 -0.05 -0.39
N GLN A 183 -6.45 0.66 0.69
CA GLN A 183 -5.56 1.81 0.71
C GLN A 183 -4.27 1.44 1.45
N VAL A 184 -3.12 1.73 0.85
CA VAL A 184 -1.81 1.42 1.43
C VAL A 184 -1.14 2.72 1.85
N ALA A 185 -0.96 2.93 3.15
CA ALA A 185 -0.31 4.11 3.71
C ALA A 185 1.14 3.76 4.06
N LEU A 186 2.08 4.57 3.62
CA LEU A 186 3.47 4.43 4.05
C LEU A 186 3.63 5.07 5.44
N VAL A 187 3.81 4.25 6.48
CA VAL A 187 3.97 4.73 7.87
C VAL A 187 5.42 5.00 8.26
N GLY A 188 6.37 4.41 7.53
CA GLY A 188 7.78 4.73 7.69
C GLY A 188 8.69 4.01 6.72
N MET A 189 9.92 4.52 6.62
CA MET A 189 11.01 3.82 5.94
C MET A 189 12.27 3.82 6.79
N GLU A 190 13.02 2.72 6.74
CA GLU A 190 14.35 2.60 7.34
C GLU A 190 15.39 2.29 6.25
N ILE A 191 16.39 3.15 6.12
CA ILE A 191 17.43 3.09 5.10
C ILE A 191 18.73 2.71 5.79
N TRP A 192 19.28 1.56 5.45
CA TRP A 192 20.56 1.07 5.98
C TRP A 192 21.75 1.79 5.31
N SER A 193 21.85 3.11 5.55
CA SER A 193 22.82 3.99 4.88
C SER A 193 24.26 3.81 5.34
N ASP A 194 24.50 3.22 6.51
CA ASP A 194 25.82 2.87 7.03
C ASP A 194 26.24 1.45 6.61
N ALA A 195 25.41 0.45 6.88
CA ALA A 195 25.61 -0.95 6.56
C ALA A 195 24.32 -1.76 6.76
N ASP A 196 24.18 -2.87 6.04
CA ASP A 196 23.03 -3.77 6.18
C ASP A 196 22.91 -4.33 7.61
N LYS A 197 21.67 -4.35 8.14
CA LYS A 197 21.37 -4.89 9.48
C LYS A 197 21.12 -6.40 9.47
N ILE A 198 21.15 -7.00 8.28
CA ILE A 198 21.11 -8.44 8.05
C ILE A 198 22.14 -8.81 6.98
N LYS A 199 22.45 -10.10 6.86
CA LYS A 199 23.20 -10.59 5.71
C LYS A 199 22.29 -10.67 4.47
N VAL A 200 22.41 -9.70 3.56
CA VAL A 200 21.72 -9.71 2.26
C VAL A 200 22.54 -10.53 1.26
N VAL A 201 21.95 -11.58 0.67
CA VAL A 201 22.63 -12.48 -0.27
C VAL A 201 21.79 -12.74 -1.53
N PRO A 202 22.41 -13.14 -2.65
CA PRO A 202 21.69 -13.41 -3.90
C PRO A 202 20.67 -14.56 -3.82
N ASN A 203 20.71 -15.41 -2.78
CA ASN A 203 19.65 -16.39 -2.55
C ASN A 203 18.46 -15.72 -1.85
N THR A 204 17.38 -15.47 -2.60
CA THR A 204 16.16 -14.79 -2.11
C THR A 204 15.58 -15.45 -0.85
N GLY A 205 15.60 -16.78 -0.78
CA GLY A 205 15.08 -17.51 0.38
C GLY A 205 15.92 -17.33 1.64
N ALA A 206 17.24 -17.26 1.52
CA ALA A 206 18.13 -16.97 2.64
C ALA A 206 17.95 -15.52 3.13
N THR A 207 17.92 -14.56 2.21
CA THR A 207 17.67 -13.15 2.55
C THR A 207 16.30 -12.95 3.18
N PHE A 208 15.25 -13.60 2.64
CA PHE A 208 13.91 -13.61 3.22
C PHE A 208 13.91 -14.12 4.68
N ASN A 209 14.56 -15.24 4.96
CA ASN A 209 14.64 -15.77 6.32
C ASN A 209 15.41 -14.84 7.26
N ASN A 210 16.51 -14.25 6.78
CA ASN A 210 17.28 -13.28 7.56
C ASN A 210 16.44 -12.03 7.89
N PHE A 211 15.70 -11.51 6.91
CA PHE A 211 14.83 -10.35 7.08
C PHE A 211 13.66 -10.66 8.01
N LEU A 212 13.02 -11.81 7.86
CA LEU A 212 11.95 -12.28 8.75
C LEU A 212 12.42 -12.37 10.21
N ASN A 213 13.60 -12.93 10.45
CA ASN A 213 14.14 -13.07 11.81
C ASN A 213 14.50 -11.71 12.41
N TRP A 214 15.09 -10.82 11.61
CA TRP A 214 15.38 -9.45 12.02
C TRP A 214 14.11 -8.67 12.33
N HIS A 215 13.10 -8.74 11.46
CA HIS A 215 11.81 -8.08 11.64
C HIS A 215 11.18 -8.49 12.98
N ARG A 216 11.02 -9.80 13.21
CA ARG A 216 10.47 -10.34 14.46
C ARG A 216 11.21 -9.87 15.71
N SER A 217 12.54 -9.78 15.64
CA SER A 217 13.38 -9.41 16.78
C SER A 217 13.39 -7.90 17.05
N ASN A 218 12.95 -7.08 16.08
CA ASN A 218 13.00 -5.62 16.16
C ASN A 218 11.63 -4.95 16.16
N LEU A 219 10.52 -5.70 16.10
CA LEU A 219 9.15 -5.16 16.06
C LEU A 219 8.89 -4.03 17.06
N GLU A 220 9.31 -4.19 18.32
CA GLU A 220 9.10 -3.20 19.38
C GLU A 220 9.85 -1.88 19.16
N LYS A 221 10.92 -1.89 18.37
CA LYS A 221 11.75 -0.73 18.04
C LYS A 221 11.36 -0.08 16.71
N MET A 222 10.52 -0.75 15.93
CA MET A 222 10.05 -0.27 14.64
C MET A 222 8.80 0.58 14.82
N LYS A 223 8.54 1.45 13.85
CA LYS A 223 7.25 2.13 13.74
C LYS A 223 6.15 1.07 13.68
N ILE A 224 5.00 1.26 14.33
CA ILE A 224 3.86 0.34 14.22
C ILE A 224 3.43 0.25 12.76
N HIS A 225 3.25 -0.97 12.26
CA HIS A 225 2.91 -1.26 10.86
C HIS A 225 2.28 -2.64 10.74
N ASP A 226 1.63 -2.89 9.60
CA ASP A 226 0.91 -4.13 9.30
C ASP A 226 1.73 -5.09 8.45
N HIS A 227 2.57 -4.53 7.57
CA HIS A 227 3.41 -5.26 6.62
C HIS A 227 4.74 -4.53 6.38
N ALA A 228 5.83 -5.28 6.28
CA ALA A 228 7.16 -4.74 5.95
C ALA A 228 7.73 -5.30 4.65
N GLN A 229 8.30 -4.43 3.81
CA GLN A 229 8.98 -4.85 2.57
C GLN A 229 10.44 -4.39 2.57
N LEU A 230 11.37 -5.34 2.39
CA LEU A 230 12.77 -5.06 2.13
C LEU A 230 12.98 -4.86 0.62
N LEU A 231 13.43 -3.67 0.24
CA LEU A 231 13.84 -3.31 -1.11
C LEU A 231 15.36 -3.42 -1.21
N SER A 232 15.82 -4.36 -2.03
CA SER A 232 17.22 -4.74 -2.15
C SER A 232 17.85 -4.25 -3.45
N GLY A 233 19.00 -3.59 -3.37
CA GLY A 233 19.78 -3.14 -4.52
C GLY A 233 20.68 -4.21 -5.15
N ILE A 234 20.72 -5.42 -4.61
CA ILE A 234 21.44 -6.56 -5.21
C ILE A 234 20.56 -7.32 -6.22
N ASP A 235 21.18 -8.09 -7.11
CA ASP A 235 20.47 -9.05 -7.98
C ASP A 235 20.27 -10.38 -7.23
N PHE A 236 19.08 -10.95 -7.35
CA PHE A 236 18.80 -12.30 -6.85
C PHE A 236 19.03 -13.37 -7.93
N THR A 237 19.35 -14.57 -7.47
CA THR A 237 19.63 -15.73 -8.31
C THR A 237 18.36 -16.44 -8.74
N ASN A 238 18.48 -17.31 -9.75
CA ASN A 238 17.37 -18.12 -10.26
C ASN A 238 16.18 -17.29 -10.73
N ARG A 239 16.44 -16.07 -11.22
CA ARG A 239 15.40 -15.21 -11.80
C ARG A 239 14.27 -14.84 -10.83
N ARG A 240 14.51 -15.01 -9.52
CA ARG A 240 13.51 -14.72 -8.49
C ARG A 240 13.67 -13.31 -7.95
N VAL A 241 12.75 -12.43 -8.34
CA VAL A 241 12.84 -10.99 -8.03
C VAL A 241 12.05 -10.59 -6.78
N GLY A 242 11.33 -11.53 -6.16
CA GLY A 242 10.55 -11.28 -4.96
C GLY A 242 10.28 -12.55 -4.16
N MET A 243 10.05 -12.38 -2.86
CA MET A 243 9.52 -13.44 -1.99
C MET A 243 8.72 -12.89 -0.81
N ALA A 244 7.54 -13.46 -0.56
CA ALA A 244 6.66 -13.07 0.54
C ALA A 244 6.18 -14.24 1.40
N ALA A 245 5.81 -13.92 2.65
CA ALA A 245 5.05 -14.82 3.50
C ALA A 245 3.56 -14.80 3.09
N THR A 246 3.02 -15.94 2.66
CA THR A 246 1.61 -15.99 2.25
C THR A 246 0.65 -15.93 3.44
N ASN A 247 -0.52 -15.30 3.24
CA ASN A 247 -1.60 -15.22 4.23
C ASN A 247 -1.14 -14.65 5.59
N SER A 248 -0.19 -13.72 5.57
CA SER A 248 0.59 -13.36 6.75
C SER A 248 0.29 -11.97 7.31
N LEU A 249 -0.62 -11.20 6.70
CA LEU A 249 -0.94 -9.84 7.13
C LEU A 249 -1.31 -9.76 8.62
N CYS A 250 -0.92 -8.65 9.27
CA CYS A 250 -1.10 -8.40 10.71
C CYS A 250 -0.38 -9.41 11.63
N SER A 251 0.61 -10.14 11.12
CA SER A 251 1.43 -11.05 11.92
C SER A 251 2.89 -10.60 11.95
N PRO A 252 3.68 -11.01 12.96
CA PRO A 252 5.12 -10.83 12.98
C PRO A 252 5.86 -11.42 11.77
N SER A 253 5.18 -12.23 10.96
CA SER A 253 5.71 -12.83 9.74
C SER A 253 5.30 -12.09 8.47
N SER A 254 4.58 -10.96 8.59
CA SER A 254 4.13 -10.16 7.44
C SER A 254 5.28 -9.40 6.81
N VAL A 255 6.11 -10.11 6.06
CA VAL A 255 7.27 -9.54 5.38
C VAL A 255 7.37 -10.00 3.93
N ALA A 256 7.98 -9.16 3.10
CA ALA A 256 8.46 -9.53 1.78
C ALA A 256 9.86 -8.98 1.51
N VAL A 257 10.59 -9.63 0.60
CA VAL A 257 11.89 -9.19 0.09
C VAL A 257 11.78 -9.03 -1.41
N ILE A 258 12.23 -7.89 -1.94
CA ILE A 258 12.04 -7.48 -3.34
C ILE A 258 13.37 -7.00 -3.93
N GLU A 259 13.69 -7.50 -5.10
CA GLU A 259 14.82 -7.02 -5.91
C GLU A 259 14.45 -5.70 -6.57
N ALA A 260 15.04 -4.60 -6.12
CA ALA A 260 14.76 -3.26 -6.62
C ALA A 260 15.86 -2.70 -7.53
N LYS A 261 16.95 -3.44 -7.75
CA LYS A 261 18.06 -3.02 -8.60
C LYS A 261 17.59 -2.62 -10.00
N LYS A 262 17.95 -1.39 -10.42
CA LYS A 262 17.66 -0.80 -11.74
C LYS A 262 16.17 -0.82 -12.15
N LYS A 263 15.25 -1.03 -11.20
CA LYS A 263 13.81 -0.96 -11.48
C LYS A 263 13.36 0.50 -11.43
N ASN A 264 12.57 0.91 -12.41
CA ASN A 264 11.86 2.17 -12.33
C ASN A 264 10.59 2.02 -11.45
N SER A 265 9.80 3.08 -11.34
CA SER A 265 8.62 3.10 -10.48
C SER A 265 7.58 2.06 -10.89
N VAL A 266 7.34 1.86 -12.20
CA VAL A 266 6.38 0.89 -12.75
C VAL A 266 6.82 -0.56 -12.53
N SER A 267 8.09 -0.88 -12.77
CA SER A 267 8.60 -2.23 -12.55
C SER A 267 8.65 -2.57 -11.06
N LEU A 268 9.08 -1.63 -10.22
CA LEU A 268 9.17 -1.85 -8.78
C LEU A 268 7.79 -2.03 -8.15
N VAL A 269 6.83 -1.15 -8.48
CA VAL A 269 5.47 -1.25 -7.95
C VAL A 269 4.78 -2.55 -8.38
N GLY A 270 5.09 -3.07 -9.57
CA GLY A 270 4.57 -4.36 -10.02
C GLY A 270 4.98 -5.51 -9.09
N VAL A 271 6.27 -5.58 -8.73
CA VAL A 271 6.77 -6.61 -7.79
C VAL A 271 6.24 -6.36 -6.38
N MET A 272 6.27 -5.13 -5.88
CA MET A 272 5.71 -4.78 -4.56
C MET A 272 4.24 -5.16 -4.43
N SER A 273 3.45 -4.92 -5.48
CA SER A 273 2.04 -5.26 -5.51
C SER A 273 1.82 -6.76 -5.54
N HIS A 274 2.62 -7.49 -6.31
CA HIS A 274 2.56 -8.94 -6.42
C HIS A 274 2.86 -9.62 -5.08
N GLU A 275 3.95 -9.24 -4.42
CA GLU A 275 4.32 -9.80 -3.12
C GLU A 275 3.31 -9.47 -2.02
N LEU A 276 2.75 -8.26 -2.01
CA LEU A 276 1.66 -7.91 -1.08
C LEU A 276 0.37 -8.70 -1.38
N GLY A 277 0.11 -9.06 -2.65
CA GLY A 277 -1.01 -9.92 -3.03
C GLY A 277 -0.91 -11.31 -2.40
N HIS A 278 0.28 -11.90 -2.36
CA HIS A 278 0.53 -13.16 -1.64
C HIS A 278 0.29 -13.05 -0.13
N VAL A 279 0.71 -11.94 0.49
CA VAL A 279 0.45 -11.64 1.90
C VAL A 279 -1.05 -11.59 2.19
N LEU A 280 -1.83 -11.09 1.24
CA LEU A 280 -3.30 -11.00 1.23
C LEU A 280 -3.99 -12.29 0.74
N GLY A 281 -3.25 -13.38 0.57
CA GLY A 281 -3.79 -14.71 0.28
C GLY A 281 -4.10 -15.00 -1.18
N MET A 282 -3.67 -14.13 -2.09
CA MET A 282 -3.84 -14.34 -3.54
C MET A 282 -2.74 -15.26 -4.08
N PRO A 283 -3.10 -16.31 -4.84
CA PRO A 283 -2.13 -17.15 -5.53
C PRO A 283 -1.67 -16.51 -6.83
N ASP A 284 -0.56 -17.03 -7.38
CA ASP A 284 -0.19 -16.78 -8.77
C ASP A 284 -1.29 -17.23 -9.72
N VAL A 285 -1.44 -16.50 -10.83
CA VAL A 285 -2.30 -16.87 -11.93
C VAL A 285 -1.50 -17.17 -13.20
N PRO A 286 -1.98 -18.10 -14.05
CA PRO A 286 -1.34 -18.37 -15.33
C PRO A 286 -1.19 -17.11 -16.18
N TYR A 287 -0.13 -17.06 -17.00
CA TYR A 287 0.20 -15.89 -17.80
C TYR A 287 -0.94 -15.38 -18.71
N TYR A 288 -1.74 -16.30 -19.25
CA TYR A 288 -2.86 -16.03 -20.15
C TYR A 288 -4.16 -15.62 -19.43
N THR A 289 -4.13 -15.47 -18.11
CA THR A 289 -5.29 -15.02 -17.33
C THR A 289 -5.67 -13.60 -17.73
N LYS A 290 -6.95 -13.38 -18.04
CA LYS A 290 -7.48 -12.06 -18.36
C LYS A 290 -7.88 -11.33 -17.08
N CYS A 291 -7.44 -10.09 -16.92
CA CYS A 291 -7.92 -9.19 -15.87
C CYS A 291 -8.84 -8.12 -16.48
N PRO A 292 -9.80 -7.57 -15.69
CA PRO A 292 -10.76 -6.58 -16.18
C PRO A 292 -10.12 -5.41 -16.93
N SER A 293 -9.05 -4.85 -16.36
CA SER A 293 -8.28 -3.76 -16.97
C SER A 293 -7.03 -4.23 -17.72
N GLY A 294 -6.95 -5.51 -18.14
CA GLY A 294 -5.87 -6.06 -18.96
C GLY A 294 -4.84 -6.89 -18.17
N SER A 295 -3.78 -6.25 -17.67
CA SER A 295 -2.64 -6.90 -17.01
C SER A 295 -2.92 -7.26 -15.54
N CYS A 296 -2.69 -8.52 -15.19
CA CYS A 296 -2.89 -9.04 -13.84
C CYS A 296 -1.67 -8.82 -12.93
N VAL A 297 -1.88 -8.29 -11.73
CA VAL A 297 -0.84 -8.16 -10.69
C VAL A 297 -0.21 -9.52 -10.35
N MET A 298 -1.05 -10.54 -10.16
CA MET A 298 -0.62 -11.88 -9.72
C MET A 298 -0.15 -12.79 -10.86
N ASN A 299 0.25 -12.23 -12.01
CA ASN A 299 0.77 -13.07 -13.10
C ASN A 299 2.04 -13.79 -12.64
N GLN A 300 2.12 -15.10 -12.89
CA GLN A 300 3.29 -15.93 -12.54
C GLN A 300 4.62 -15.41 -13.15
N TYR A 301 4.55 -14.62 -14.21
CA TYR A 301 5.68 -13.93 -14.80
C TYR A 301 5.49 -12.42 -14.69
N LEU A 302 6.51 -11.76 -14.14
CA LEU A 302 6.50 -10.31 -13.99
C LEU A 302 6.81 -9.66 -15.34
N SER A 303 5.98 -8.68 -15.70
CA SER A 303 6.09 -7.94 -16.96
C SER A 303 6.56 -6.51 -16.72
N SER A 304 7.13 -5.88 -17.75
CA SER A 304 7.35 -4.43 -17.75
C SER A 304 6.04 -3.64 -17.90
N LYS A 305 4.93 -4.31 -18.25
CA LYS A 305 3.59 -3.71 -18.29
C LYS A 305 3.13 -3.40 -16.86
N PHE A 306 2.66 -2.17 -16.66
CA PHE A 306 2.04 -1.79 -15.39
C PHE A 306 0.86 -2.73 -15.13
N PRO A 307 0.85 -3.48 -14.00
CA PRO A 307 -0.29 -4.30 -13.67
C PRO A 307 -1.44 -3.38 -13.27
N LYS A 308 -2.58 -3.51 -13.94
CA LYS A 308 -3.71 -2.60 -13.76
C LYS A 308 -4.73 -3.14 -12.75
N ASP A 309 -4.82 -4.47 -12.59
CA ASP A 309 -5.87 -5.06 -11.77
C ASP A 309 -5.55 -6.48 -11.27
N PHE A 310 -6.42 -7.00 -10.41
CA PHE A 310 -6.44 -8.37 -9.92
C PHE A 310 -7.50 -9.20 -10.65
N SER A 311 -7.17 -10.46 -10.93
CA SER A 311 -8.11 -11.37 -11.60
C SER A 311 -9.30 -11.70 -10.70
N THR A 312 -10.41 -12.13 -11.29
CA THR A 312 -11.60 -12.60 -10.54
C THR A 312 -11.24 -13.70 -9.54
N SER A 313 -10.32 -14.59 -9.89
CA SER A 313 -9.83 -15.64 -8.98
C SER A 313 -9.08 -15.04 -7.79
N CYS A 314 -8.17 -14.09 -8.02
CA CYS A 314 -7.43 -13.43 -6.95
C CYS A 314 -8.36 -12.66 -6.01
N ARG A 315 -9.38 -11.97 -6.55
CA ARG A 315 -10.41 -11.26 -5.76
C ARG A 315 -11.17 -12.21 -4.84
N ALA A 316 -11.62 -13.36 -5.35
CA ALA A 316 -12.30 -14.38 -4.55
C ALA A 316 -11.38 -14.98 -3.46
N HIS A 317 -10.10 -15.16 -3.76
CA HIS A 317 -9.10 -15.61 -2.78
C HIS A 317 -8.86 -14.58 -1.68
N PHE A 318 -8.79 -13.30 -2.03
CA PHE A 318 -8.68 -12.20 -1.09
C PHE A 318 -9.89 -12.12 -0.17
N GLU A 319 -11.11 -12.14 -0.71
CA GLU A 319 -12.35 -12.16 0.07
C GLU A 319 -12.38 -13.34 1.06
N LYS A 320 -12.01 -14.53 0.60
CA LYS A 320 -11.92 -15.71 1.45
C LYS A 320 -10.87 -15.54 2.56
N TYR A 321 -9.72 -14.96 2.26
CA TYR A 321 -8.67 -14.69 3.24
C TYR A 321 -9.15 -13.72 4.33
N ILE A 322 -9.70 -12.57 3.93
CA ILE A 322 -10.14 -11.54 4.89
C ILE A 322 -11.31 -12.01 5.75
N LEU A 323 -12.26 -12.78 5.20
CA LEU A 323 -13.38 -13.34 5.96
C LEU A 323 -12.94 -14.44 6.94
N SER A 324 -11.98 -15.28 6.53
CA SER A 324 -11.53 -16.40 7.35
C SER A 324 -10.60 -15.99 8.48
N GLN A 325 -9.69 -15.05 8.22
CA GLN A 325 -8.70 -14.62 9.20
C GLN A 325 -9.12 -13.37 9.98
N LYS A 326 -10.07 -12.58 9.46
CA LYS A 326 -10.49 -11.27 9.98
C LYS A 326 -9.29 -10.45 10.51
N PRO A 327 -8.32 -10.09 9.64
CA PRO A 327 -7.08 -9.47 10.09
C PRO A 327 -7.42 -8.12 10.73
N LYS A 328 -7.29 -8.02 12.06
CA LYS A 328 -7.81 -6.88 12.82
C LYS A 328 -7.13 -5.54 12.49
N CYS A 329 -5.94 -5.58 11.89
CA CYS A 329 -5.21 -4.38 11.53
C CYS A 329 -5.75 -3.68 10.25
N LEU A 330 -6.44 -4.43 9.36
CA LEU A 330 -6.94 -3.91 8.07
C LEU A 330 -8.03 -2.83 8.16
N LEU A 331 -8.70 -2.68 9.30
CA LEU A 331 -9.82 -1.73 9.46
C LEU A 331 -9.46 -0.46 10.22
N GLN A 332 -8.19 -0.27 10.56
CA GLN A 332 -7.76 0.94 11.24
C GLN A 332 -7.38 1.97 10.18
N ALA A 333 -8.32 2.86 9.84
CA ALA A 333 -7.96 4.07 9.13
C ALA A 333 -6.85 4.76 9.94
N PRO A 334 -5.71 5.11 9.31
CA PRO A 334 -4.61 5.73 10.04
C PRO A 334 -5.10 7.05 10.64
N ILE A 335 -5.25 7.11 11.97
CA ILE A 335 -5.79 8.29 12.68
C ILE A 335 -4.77 9.43 12.55
N PRO A 336 -5.00 10.46 11.72
CA PRO A 336 -4.02 11.52 11.56
C PRO A 336 -4.13 12.43 12.77
N LYS A 337 -3.10 12.43 13.63
CA LYS A 337 -3.03 13.33 14.79
C LYS A 337 -3.00 14.82 14.41
N ASN A 338 -2.69 15.12 13.14
CA ASN A 338 -2.53 16.48 12.62
C ASN A 338 -3.50 16.78 11.46
N ILE A 339 -4.76 16.36 11.53
CA ILE A 339 -5.75 17.05 10.70
C ILE A 339 -6.18 18.32 11.43
N ILE A 340 -5.71 19.45 10.90
CA ILE A 340 -6.40 20.74 11.06
C ILE A 340 -7.67 20.69 10.18
N THR A 341 -8.53 19.72 10.40
CA THR A 341 -9.94 19.78 10.00
C THR A 341 -10.72 19.88 11.28
N LYS A 342 -11.68 20.79 11.30
CA LYS A 342 -12.64 20.82 12.41
C LYS A 342 -13.27 19.42 12.49
N PRO A 343 -13.26 18.75 13.66
CA PRO A 343 -13.92 17.46 13.83
C PRO A 343 -15.38 17.55 13.34
N VAL A 344 -15.83 16.51 12.65
CA VAL A 344 -17.14 16.45 12.01
C VAL A 344 -17.98 15.38 12.70
N CYS A 345 -18.63 15.79 13.78
CA CYS A 345 -19.53 14.93 14.51
C CYS A 345 -20.63 14.32 13.64
N GLY A 346 -20.74 12.99 13.71
CA GLY A 346 -21.74 12.19 13.00
C GLY A 346 -21.20 11.56 11.72
N ASN A 347 -19.89 11.51 11.54
CA ASN A 347 -19.23 10.82 10.42
C ASN A 347 -18.81 9.38 10.77
N GLN A 348 -19.10 8.90 11.99
CA GLN A 348 -18.76 7.58 12.53
C GLN A 348 -17.26 7.34 12.72
N LEU A 349 -16.45 8.42 12.72
CA LEU A 349 -15.03 8.39 13.01
C LEU A 349 -14.81 9.13 14.33
N LEU A 350 -14.19 8.48 15.32
CA LEU A 350 -13.88 9.15 16.58
C LEU A 350 -12.71 10.14 16.39
N GLU A 351 -12.99 11.43 16.35
CA GLU A 351 -12.02 12.49 16.11
C GLU A 351 -11.53 13.18 17.41
N VAL A 352 -10.43 13.94 17.32
CA VAL A 352 -9.87 14.67 18.47
C VAL A 352 -10.86 15.74 18.94
N GLY A 353 -11.34 15.63 20.18
CA GLY A 353 -12.33 16.53 20.79
C GLY A 353 -13.71 15.90 20.98
N GLU A 354 -13.95 14.73 20.40
CA GLU A 354 -15.15 13.92 20.57
C GLU A 354 -14.93 12.84 21.63
N ASP A 355 -15.98 12.50 22.38
CA ASP A 355 -15.95 11.41 23.36
C ASP A 355 -16.57 10.13 22.78
N CYS A 356 -17.35 10.26 21.70
CA CYS A 356 -17.99 9.18 20.94
C CYS A 356 -18.49 9.71 19.58
N ASP A 357 -18.59 8.88 18.53
CA ASP A 357 -19.32 9.20 17.30
C ASP A 357 -20.12 7.97 16.84
N CYS A 358 -21.45 8.11 16.79
CA CYS A 358 -22.38 7.04 16.38
C CYS A 358 -23.07 7.32 15.03
N GLY A 359 -22.57 8.29 14.27
CA GLY A 359 -23.14 8.74 13.02
C GLY A 359 -24.24 9.78 13.19
N PRO A 360 -24.95 10.14 12.11
CA PRO A 360 -25.96 11.19 12.15
C PRO A 360 -27.12 10.80 13.09
N PRO A 361 -27.83 11.77 13.69
CA PRO A 361 -28.86 11.50 14.71
C PRO A 361 -29.94 10.49 14.31
N LYS A 362 -30.25 10.39 13.01
CA LYS A 362 -31.23 9.43 12.47
C LYS A 362 -30.73 7.98 12.42
N LYS A 363 -29.42 7.75 12.51
CA LYS A 363 -28.76 6.44 12.38
C LYS A 363 -28.00 6.01 13.63
N CYS A 364 -27.88 6.88 14.63
CA CYS A 364 -27.20 6.56 15.87
C CYS A 364 -27.98 5.52 16.69
N SER A 365 -27.40 4.34 16.86
CA SER A 365 -27.95 3.24 17.67
C SER A 365 -27.32 3.15 19.06
N ASN A 366 -26.26 3.94 19.34
CA ASN A 366 -25.57 3.91 20.61
C ASN A 366 -26.31 4.79 21.64
N PRO A 367 -26.96 4.20 22.67
CA PRO A 367 -27.73 4.97 23.65
C PRO A 367 -26.85 5.89 24.51
N CYS A 368 -25.56 5.59 24.60
CA CYS A 368 -24.59 6.31 25.42
C CYS A 368 -23.96 7.51 24.69
N CYS A 369 -24.20 7.66 23.38
CA CYS A 369 -23.59 8.70 22.57
C CYS A 369 -24.62 9.75 22.14
N GLU A 370 -24.32 11.03 22.37
CA GLU A 370 -25.12 12.14 21.89
C GLU A 370 -24.74 12.48 20.45
N ALA A 371 -25.51 11.96 19.49
CA ALA A 371 -25.20 12.02 18.05
C ALA A 371 -25.07 13.43 17.45
N MET A 372 -25.60 14.47 18.11
CA MET A 372 -25.47 15.86 17.64
C MET A 372 -24.19 16.55 18.12
N THR A 373 -23.60 16.08 19.22
CA THR A 373 -22.48 16.75 19.89
C THR A 373 -21.25 15.86 20.04
N CYS A 374 -21.38 14.56 19.77
CA CYS A 374 -20.32 13.57 19.87
C CYS A 374 -19.70 13.54 21.27
N LYS A 375 -20.59 13.68 22.27
CA LYS A 375 -20.28 13.61 23.69
C LYS A 375 -20.96 12.41 24.34
N LEU A 376 -20.28 11.83 25.31
CA LEU A 376 -20.85 10.77 26.12
C LEU A 376 -21.95 11.36 27.00
N LYS A 377 -23.09 10.67 27.04
CA LYS A 377 -24.16 11.01 27.98
C LYS A 377 -23.73 10.63 29.40
N SER A 378 -24.43 11.16 30.40
CA SER A 378 -24.12 10.84 31.79
C SER A 378 -24.25 9.33 32.05
N GLU A 379 -23.49 8.79 33.01
CA GLU A 379 -23.55 7.35 33.34
C GLU A 379 -24.97 6.87 33.72
N ALA A 380 -25.81 7.76 34.25
CA ALA A 380 -27.22 7.47 34.55
C ALA A 380 -28.06 7.29 33.28
N ASP A 381 -27.84 8.12 32.26
CA ASP A 381 -28.55 8.06 30.97
C ASP A 381 -28.09 6.87 30.12
N CYS A 382 -26.80 6.53 30.21
CA CYS A 382 -26.23 5.34 29.56
C CYS A 382 -26.81 4.04 30.11
N ARG A 383 -27.10 3.99 31.42
CA ARG A 383 -27.72 2.82 32.09
C ARG A 383 -29.23 2.75 31.90
N GLY A 384 -29.90 3.90 31.73
CA GLY A 384 -31.36 3.96 31.54
C GLY A 384 -31.88 3.23 30.29
N ALA A 385 -31.05 3.10 29.25
CA ALA A 385 -31.43 2.44 28.00
C ALA A 385 -31.34 0.90 28.04
N THR A 386 -30.63 0.31 29.02
CA THR A 386 -30.51 -1.15 29.16
C THR A 386 -31.57 -1.78 30.06
N LEU A 387 -32.31 -0.98 30.85
CA LEU A 387 -33.35 -1.48 31.75
C LEU A 387 -34.78 -1.52 31.16
N ASN A 388 -35.04 -0.90 30.00
CA ASN A 388 -36.40 -0.88 29.42
C ASN A 388 -36.73 -2.09 28.52
N HIS A 389 -35.91 -3.14 28.50
CA HIS A 389 -36.19 -4.39 27.77
C HIS A 389 -36.39 -5.63 28.65
N ILE A 390 -36.48 -5.48 29.98
CA ILE A 390 -36.83 -6.56 30.90
C ILE A 390 -37.94 -6.06 31.82
N ILE A 391 -39.18 -6.14 31.36
CA ILE A 391 -40.42 -6.53 32.09
C ILE A 391 -41.54 -6.47 31.04
N GLN A 392 -41.89 -7.64 30.51
CA GLN A 392 -43.29 -8.05 30.34
C GLN A 392 -43.38 -9.53 30.66
#